data_AF-A0ABD4Q7X9-F1
#
_entry.id   AF-A0ABD4Q7X9-F1
#
_cell.length_a   1.000
_cell.length_b   1.000
_cell.length_c   1.000
_cell.angle_alpha   90.00
_cell.angle_beta   90.00
_cell.angle_gamma   90.00
#
_symmetry.space_group_name_H-M   'P 1'
#
loop_
_entity.id
_entity.type
_entity.pdbx_description
1 polymer ?
#
loop_
_entity_poly.entity_id
_entity_poly.type
_entity_poly.pdbx_seq_one_letter_code
_entity_poly.pdbx_strand_id
1 'polypeptide(L)' 'MEPDRWYTKTQVAEYLNMSTKTVERRIADGHIVASKFGQAVRINGRSVLEYVERMRVEPSDA' A
#
# COMPACT_ATOMS: atom_id res chain seq x y z
N MET A 1 -4.86 1.32 10.10
CA MET A 1 -3.71 0.45 9.79
C MET A 1 -2.60 0.76 10.80
N GLU A 2 -1.84 -0.23 11.25
CA GLU A 2 -0.74 -0.10 12.22
C GLU A 2 0.62 -0.13 11.50
N PRO A 3 1.60 0.75 11.82
CA PRO A 3 2.85 0.88 11.05
C PRO A 3 3.72 -0.38 11.02
N ASP A 4 3.85 -1.07 12.15
CA ASP A 4 4.80 -2.19 12.29
C ASP A 4 4.16 -3.55 11.97
N ARG A 5 2.93 -3.55 11.46
CA ARG A 5 2.18 -4.75 11.08
C ARG A 5 2.26 -5.03 9.59
N TRP A 6 2.29 -6.31 9.25
CA TRP A 6 2.26 -6.81 7.88
C TRP A 6 0.82 -7.16 7.45
N TYR A 7 0.44 -6.74 6.24
CA TYR A 7 -0.92 -6.88 5.72
C TYR A 7 -0.95 -7.66 4.40
N THR A 8 -2.10 -8.26 4.08
CA THR A 8 -2.35 -8.85 2.77
C THR A 8 -2.72 -7.77 1.74
N LYS A 9 -2.62 -8.11 0.44
CA LYS A 9 -3.10 -7.23 -0.64
C LYS A 9 -4.57 -6.85 -0.45
N THR A 10 -5.42 -7.78 -0.03
CA THR A 10 -6.85 -7.54 0.21
C THR A 10 -7.09 -6.53 1.34
N GLN A 11 -6.39 -6.68 2.46
CA GLN A 11 -6.51 -5.74 3.59
C GLN A 11 -6.06 -4.32 3.22
N VAL A 12 -5.00 -4.20 2.41
CA VAL A 12 -4.54 -2.90 1.92
C VAL A 12 -5.52 -2.32 0.90
N ALA A 13 -6.08 -3.14 0.03
CA ALA A 13 -7.11 -2.75 -0.94
C ALA A 13 -8.36 -2.19 -0.25
N GLU A 14 -8.84 -2.89 0.78
CA GLU A 14 -9.95 -2.43 1.63
C GLU A 14 -9.62 -1.10 2.32
N TYR A 15 -8.43 -0.98 2.91
CA TYR A 15 -8.01 0.23 3.61
C TYR A 15 -7.88 1.45 2.69
N LEU A 16 -7.33 1.27 1.49
CA LEU A 16 -7.14 2.35 0.51
C LEU A 16 -8.38 2.60 -0.35
N ASN A 17 -9.44 1.81 -0.19
CA ASN A 17 -10.61 1.79 -1.07
C ASN A 17 -10.23 1.68 -2.56
N MET A 18 -9.36 0.72 -2.87
CA MET A 18 -8.84 0.46 -4.22
C MET A 18 -8.94 -1.02 -4.58
N SER A 19 -8.86 -1.34 -5.87
CA SER A 19 -8.75 -2.74 -6.31
C SER A 19 -7.41 -3.36 -5.89
N THR A 20 -7.38 -4.67 -5.66
CA THR A 20 -6.13 -5.41 -5.42
C THR A 20 -5.14 -5.28 -6.58
N LYS A 21 -5.63 -5.18 -7.83
CA LYS A 21 -4.81 -4.92 -9.02
C LYS A 21 -4.14 -3.55 -8.98
N THR A 22 -4.85 -2.53 -8.48
CA THR A 22 -4.27 -1.20 -8.26
C THR A 22 -3.18 -1.26 -7.20
N VAL A 23 -3.42 -1.97 -6.08
CA VAL A 23 -2.41 -2.15 -5.02
C VAL A 23 -1.17 -2.87 -5.56
N GLU A 24 -1.35 -3.92 -6.36
CA GLU A 24 -0.23 -4.61 -7.03
C GLU A 24 0.58 -3.67 -7.92
N ARG A 25 -0.10 -2.83 -8.70
CA ARG A 25 0.57 -1.84 -9.53
C ARG A 25 1.34 -0.83 -8.68
N ARG A 26 0.77 -0.31 -7.59
CA ARG A 26 1.50 0.61 -6.68
C ARG A 26 2.72 -0.05 -6.03
N ILE A 27 2.69 -1.36 -5.80
CA ILE A 27 3.87 -2.10 -5.35
C ILE A 27 4.89 -2.21 -6.48
N ALA A 28 4.47 -2.58 -7.70
CA ALA A 28 5.34 -2.71 -8.87
C ALA A 28 6.01 -1.38 -9.26
N ASP A 29 5.28 -0.27 -9.14
CA ASP A 29 5.74 1.08 -9.40
C ASP A 29 6.65 1.62 -8.25
N GLY A 30 6.82 0.86 -7.16
CA GLY A 30 7.67 1.23 -6.02
C GLY A 30 7.04 2.20 -5.02
N HIS A 31 5.76 2.55 -5.18
CA HIS A 31 5.06 3.46 -4.26
C HIS A 31 4.72 2.82 -2.91
N ILE A 32 4.57 1.50 -2.86
CA ILE A 32 4.24 0.74 -1.64
C ILE A 32 5.24 -0.41 -1.50
N VAL A 33 5.90 -0.49 -0.34
CA VAL A 33 6.87 -1.55 -0.04
C VAL A 33 6.14 -2.82 0.36
N ALA A 34 6.47 -3.91 -0.34
CA ALA A 34 6.03 -5.26 -0.02
C ALA A 34 7.22 -6.21 0.10
N SER A 35 7.01 -7.33 0.76
CA SER A 35 8.02 -8.37 0.94
C SER A 35 7.39 -9.75 0.76
N LYS A 36 8.21 -10.71 0.29
CA LYS A 36 7.80 -12.10 0.15
C LYS A 36 8.03 -12.83 1.48
N PHE A 37 6.97 -13.46 1.97
CA PHE A 37 6.95 -14.34 3.14
C PHE A 37 6.62 -15.74 2.63
N GLY A 38 7.65 -16.48 2.23
CA GLY A 38 7.49 -17.72 1.47
C GLY A 38 6.78 -17.48 0.14
N GLN A 39 5.64 -18.15 -0.07
CA GLN A 39 4.82 -18.01 -1.27
C GLN A 39 3.87 -16.79 -1.23
N ALA A 40 3.77 -16.13 -0.08
CA ALA A 40 2.81 -15.04 0.11
C ALA A 40 3.48 -13.66 0.04
N VAL A 41 2.80 -12.68 -0.57
CA VAL A 41 3.21 -11.27 -0.49
C VAL A 41 2.55 -10.63 0.73
N ARG A 42 3.35 -9.88 1.48
CA ARG A 42 2.89 -9.04 2.60
C ARG A 42 3.35 -7.61 2.40
N ILE A 43 2.50 -6.67 2.80
CA ILE A 43 2.70 -5.25 2.62
C ILE A 43 2.98 -4.63 3.98
N ASN A 44 4.02 -3.79 4.05
CA ASN A 44 4.40 -3.13 5.28
C ASN A 44 3.42 -1.98 5.59
N GLY A 45 2.82 -1.97 6.79
CA GLY A 45 1.82 -0.97 7.18
C GLY A 45 2.35 0.47 7.15
N ARG A 46 3.59 0.70 7.59
CA ARG A 46 4.24 2.02 7.55
C ARG A 46 4.32 2.57 6.13
N SER A 47 4.74 1.73 5.17
CA SER A 47 4.83 2.16 3.77
C SER A 47 3.48 2.53 3.17
N VAL A 48 2.39 1.86 3.56
CA VAL A 48 1.03 2.22 3.14
C VAL A 48 0.61 3.57 3.73
N LEU A 49 0.92 3.82 5.01
CA LEU A 49 0.61 5.10 5.65
C LEU A 49 1.40 6.26 5.00
N GLU A 50 2.69 6.05 4.70
CA GLU A 50 3.50 7.01 3.95
C GLU A 50 2.95 7.28 2.54
N TYR A 51 2.44 6.25 1.86
CA TYR A 51 1.78 6.40 0.57
C TYR A 51 0.53 7.27 0.66
N VAL A 52 -0.32 7.05 1.68
CA VAL A 52 -1.51 7.89 1.93
C VAL A 52 -1.10 9.34 2.20
N GLU A 53 -0.04 9.56 2.98
CA GLU A 53 0.44 10.92 3.27
C GLU A 53 0.91 11.62 1.99
N ARG A 54 1.66 10.93 1.12
CA ARG A 54 2.03 11.48 -0.21
C ARG A 54 0.83 11.88 -1.04
N MET A 55 -0.22 11.04 -1.09
CA MET A 55 -1.46 11.36 -1.81
C MET A 55 -2.20 12.58 -1.23
N ARG A 56 -2.05 12.86 0.06
CA ARG A 56 -2.66 14.02 0.74
C ARG A 56 -1.89 15.31 0.53
N VAL A 57 -0.60 15.24 0.21
CA VAL A 57 0.23 16.40 -0.14
C VAL A 57 0.09 16.75 -1.63
N GLU A 58 -0.30 15.79 -2.47
CA GLU A 58 -0.69 16.00 -3.88
C GLU A 58 -2.20 16.34 -4.13
N PRO A 59 -2.81 17.35 -3.47
CA PRO A 59 -4.02 17.94 -4.01
C PRO A 59 -3.90 19.47 -4.06
N SER A 60 -3.49 20.01 -5.22
CA SER A 60 -3.85 21.33 -5.76
C SER A 60 -3.04 21.58 -7.04
N ASP A 61 -3.43 20.95 -8.16
CA ASP A 61 -3.11 21.42 -9.52
C ASP A 61 -4.06 20.72 -10.50
N ALA A 62 -5.33 21.12 -10.45
CA ALA A 62 -6.33 20.90 -11.50
C ALA A 62 -7.48 21.90 -11.34
#